data_AF-A0A059X2C8-F1
#
_entry.id   AF-A0A059X2C8-F1
#
_cell.length_a   1.000
_cell.length_b   1.000
_cell.length_c   1.000
_cell.angle_alpha   90.00
_cell.angle_beta   90.00
_cell.angle_gamma   90.00
#
_symmetry.space_group_name_H-M   'P 1'
#
loop_
_entity.id
_entity.type
_entity.pdbx_description
1 polymer ?
#
loop_
_entity_poly.entity_id
_entity_poly.type
_entity_poly.pdbx_seq_one_letter_code
_entity_poly.pdbx_strand_id
1 'polypeptide(L)'
;ATIVDHLIPPMARAESYGDIAKLEQLLDEYANIAAMDPAKLPAIRSQIWTHMRAAEMHRDLGLDDIPDEDDFDDFIFNVDGWLCEIKDAQIRDGLHVLGQAPQGEARVNLVLSILRASQIWGGETGAVPGLRAALGLKEDSQLGAIDEIENQARALIQAMEDADWDVAMASSLTDVPEVARVLEFAATEVVPRLARTTDELDHVLHALDGGFIPAGPSGSPLRGLVNVLPTGRNFYTVDPKAVPSRLAWETGRAMADSLIERHLADTGDYPRSVGLSVWGTSAMRTSGDDIAEV
;
A
#
# COMPACT_ATOMS: atom_id res chain seq x y z
N ALA A 1 -1.15 22.72 -22.48
CA ALA A 1 -2.25 22.99 -21.53
C ALA A 1 -1.63 23.59 -20.27
N THR A 2 -2.34 24.44 -19.55
CA THR A 2 -1.99 24.81 -18.17
C THR A 2 -2.69 23.81 -17.27
N ILE A 3 -1.94 22.92 -16.63
CA ILE A 3 -2.52 21.90 -15.75
C ILE A 3 -2.75 22.52 -14.38
N VAL A 4 -3.89 22.20 -13.79
CA VAL A 4 -4.13 22.35 -12.35
C VAL A 4 -4.40 20.94 -11.86
N ASP A 5 -3.40 20.35 -11.23
CA ASP A 5 -3.50 18.98 -10.74
C ASP A 5 -4.45 18.89 -9.54
N HIS A 6 -4.90 17.68 -9.25
CA HIS A 6 -5.86 17.43 -8.20
C HIS A 6 -5.45 16.21 -7.37
N LEU A 7 -6.01 16.11 -6.17
CA LEU A 7 -5.73 15.02 -5.25
C LEU A 7 -6.23 13.69 -5.79
N ILE A 8 -5.57 12.61 -5.35
CA ILE A 8 -6.05 11.26 -5.53
C ILE A 8 -7.38 11.07 -4.76
N PRO A 9 -8.24 10.13 -5.20
CA PRO A 9 -9.42 9.78 -4.42
C PRO A 9 -9.04 9.35 -3.00
N PRO A 10 -9.99 9.44 -2.03
CA PRO A 10 -9.82 8.83 -0.73
C PRO A 10 -9.42 7.36 -0.87
N MET A 11 -8.48 6.93 -0.02
CA MET A 11 -7.95 5.58 -0.01
C MET A 11 -8.34 4.91 1.30
N ALA A 12 -8.60 3.62 1.27
CA ALA A 12 -8.83 2.80 2.46
C ALA A 12 -8.22 1.41 2.25
N ARG A 13 -8.08 0.68 3.36
CA ARG A 13 -7.81 -0.75 3.34
C ARG A 13 -9.03 -1.49 2.78
N ALA A 14 -8.80 -2.52 1.96
CA ALA A 14 -9.87 -3.28 1.34
C ALA A 14 -10.76 -4.00 2.36
N GLU A 15 -10.14 -4.47 3.44
CA GLU A 15 -10.76 -5.29 4.48
C GLU A 15 -11.35 -6.61 3.95
N SER A 16 -11.66 -7.52 4.87
CA SER A 16 -12.32 -8.78 4.56
C SER A 16 -13.84 -8.61 4.56
N TYR A 17 -14.55 -9.14 3.55
CA TYR A 17 -16.01 -9.14 3.52
C TYR A 17 -16.57 -10.45 2.94
N GLY A 18 -17.84 -10.73 3.23
CA GLY A 18 -18.56 -11.89 2.68
C GLY A 18 -17.83 -13.21 2.93
N ASP A 19 -17.59 -13.95 1.84
CA ASP A 19 -16.94 -15.26 1.91
C ASP A 19 -15.47 -15.20 2.31
N ILE A 20 -14.77 -14.08 2.05
CA ILE A 20 -13.36 -13.88 2.43
C ILE A 20 -13.25 -13.80 3.95
N ALA A 21 -14.10 -13.00 4.59
CA ALA A 21 -14.16 -12.89 6.05
C ALA A 21 -14.53 -14.23 6.71
N LYS A 22 -15.35 -15.04 6.04
CA LYS A 22 -15.68 -16.39 6.53
C LYS A 22 -14.52 -17.37 6.38
N LEU A 23 -13.74 -17.27 5.30
CA LEU A 23 -12.54 -18.08 5.14
C LEU A 23 -11.52 -17.78 6.23
N GLU A 24 -11.30 -16.49 6.54
CA GLU A 24 -10.43 -16.05 7.63
C GLU A 24 -10.82 -16.70 8.98
N GLN A 25 -12.12 -16.68 9.34
CA GLN A 25 -12.61 -17.35 10.55
C GLN A 25 -12.32 -18.85 10.56
N LEU A 26 -12.40 -19.53 9.40
CA LEU A 26 -12.10 -20.95 9.29
C LEU A 26 -10.59 -21.23 9.44
N LEU A 27 -9.72 -20.32 8.98
CA LEU A 27 -8.28 -20.44 9.17
C LEU A 27 -7.89 -20.25 10.64
N ASP A 28 -8.50 -19.30 11.34
CA ASP A 28 -8.31 -19.12 12.78
C ASP A 28 -8.77 -20.37 13.56
N GLU A 29 -9.92 -20.94 13.18
CA GLU A 29 -10.41 -22.19 13.76
C GLU A 29 -9.45 -23.35 13.47
N TYR A 30 -8.88 -23.42 12.25
CA TYR A 30 -7.87 -24.41 11.88
C TYR A 30 -6.64 -24.33 12.79
N ALA A 31 -6.08 -23.14 12.98
CA ALA A 31 -4.91 -22.93 13.83
C ALA A 31 -5.18 -23.34 15.29
N ASN A 32 -6.36 -23.00 15.81
CA ASN A 32 -6.78 -23.39 17.16
C ASN A 32 -6.96 -24.91 17.31
N ILE A 33 -7.60 -25.57 16.34
CA ILE A 33 -7.81 -27.02 16.33
C ILE A 33 -6.47 -27.75 16.21
N ALA A 34 -5.55 -27.27 15.37
CA ALA A 34 -4.21 -27.82 15.22
C ALA A 34 -3.44 -27.84 16.56
N ALA A 35 -3.60 -26.80 17.39
CA ALA A 35 -2.96 -26.71 18.69
C ALA A 35 -3.67 -27.53 19.79
N MET A 36 -5.01 -27.64 19.76
CA MET A 36 -5.80 -28.18 20.87
C MET A 36 -6.37 -29.59 20.65
N ASP A 37 -6.82 -29.93 19.44
CA ASP A 37 -7.50 -31.20 19.14
C ASP A 37 -7.23 -31.66 17.69
N PRO A 38 -6.01 -32.17 17.41
CA PRO A 38 -5.59 -32.55 16.05
C PRO A 38 -6.49 -33.61 15.40
N ALA A 39 -7.22 -34.41 16.18
CA ALA A 39 -8.13 -35.42 15.66
C ALA A 39 -9.30 -34.84 14.85
N LYS A 40 -9.60 -33.54 15.02
CA LYS A 40 -10.64 -32.82 14.28
C LYS A 40 -10.14 -32.13 13.02
N LEU A 41 -8.83 -32.14 12.73
CA LEU A 41 -8.27 -31.50 11.55
C LEU A 41 -8.97 -31.91 10.24
N PRO A 42 -9.24 -33.21 9.97
CA PRO A 42 -9.90 -33.59 8.71
C PRO A 42 -11.27 -32.92 8.49
N ALA A 43 -12.01 -32.64 9.57
CA ALA A 43 -13.33 -32.01 9.49
C ALA A 43 -13.22 -30.51 9.13
N ILE A 44 -12.27 -29.77 9.70
CA ILE A 44 -12.06 -28.35 9.39
C ILE A 44 -11.41 -28.18 8.00
N ARG A 45 -10.50 -29.07 7.61
CA ARG A 45 -9.91 -29.11 6.25
C ARG A 45 -10.99 -29.23 5.16
N SER A 46 -11.94 -30.15 5.38
CA SER A 46 -13.08 -30.33 4.47
C SER A 46 -14.01 -29.11 4.41
N GLN A 47 -14.24 -28.42 5.54
CA GLN A 47 -15.03 -27.20 5.58
C GLN A 47 -14.36 -26.05 4.82
N ILE A 48 -13.06 -25.83 5.05
CA ILE A 48 -12.26 -24.83 4.33
C ILE A 48 -12.35 -25.06 2.82
N TRP A 49 -12.06 -26.28 2.38
CA TRP A 49 -12.11 -26.61 0.95
C TRP A 49 -13.51 -26.45 0.34
N THR A 50 -14.55 -26.88 1.05
CA THR A 50 -15.94 -26.75 0.60
C THR A 50 -16.31 -25.28 0.41
N HIS A 51 -15.93 -24.43 1.38
CA HIS A 51 -16.17 -22.99 1.31
C HIS A 51 -15.42 -22.34 0.15
N MET A 52 -14.13 -22.67 -0.02
CA MET A 52 -13.31 -22.14 -1.12
C MET A 52 -13.79 -22.58 -2.52
N ARG A 53 -14.29 -23.81 -2.67
CA ARG A 53 -14.93 -24.23 -3.94
C ARG A 53 -16.23 -23.49 -4.19
N ALA A 54 -17.07 -23.33 -3.18
CA ALA A 54 -18.35 -22.65 -3.30
C ALA A 54 -18.21 -21.17 -3.67
N ALA A 55 -17.18 -20.50 -3.12
CA ALA A 55 -16.86 -19.10 -3.40
C ALA A 55 -15.89 -18.91 -4.59
N GLU A 56 -15.60 -19.97 -5.34
CA GLU A 56 -14.67 -19.99 -6.48
C GLU A 56 -13.20 -19.60 -6.21
N MET A 57 -12.80 -19.36 -4.95
CA MET A 57 -11.45 -18.95 -4.52
C MET A 57 -10.33 -19.94 -4.90
N HIS A 58 -10.67 -21.22 -5.08
CA HIS A 58 -9.75 -22.23 -5.60
C HIS A 58 -9.17 -21.83 -6.97
N ARG A 59 -9.91 -21.08 -7.81
CA ARG A 59 -9.41 -20.61 -9.11
C ARG A 59 -8.39 -19.50 -8.97
N ASP A 60 -8.60 -18.57 -8.04
CA ASP A 60 -7.66 -17.48 -7.75
C ASP A 60 -6.29 -18.01 -7.29
N LEU A 61 -6.29 -19.15 -6.61
CA LEU A 61 -5.08 -19.85 -6.14
C LEU A 61 -4.55 -20.89 -7.13
N GLY A 62 -5.23 -21.12 -8.26
CA GLY A 62 -4.83 -22.12 -9.26
C GLY A 62 -4.93 -23.57 -8.79
N LEU A 63 -5.91 -23.89 -7.96
CA LEU A 63 -6.10 -25.20 -7.33
C LEU A 63 -7.29 -25.96 -7.95
N ASP A 64 -7.00 -27.11 -8.57
CA ASP A 64 -8.03 -27.95 -9.20
C ASP A 64 -8.65 -28.95 -8.19
N ASP A 65 -7.83 -29.52 -7.31
CA ASP A 65 -8.22 -30.56 -6.35
C ASP A 65 -7.80 -30.23 -4.92
N ILE A 66 -8.42 -30.92 -3.95
CA ILE A 66 -8.05 -30.75 -2.55
C ILE A 66 -6.60 -31.24 -2.36
N PRO A 67 -5.74 -30.48 -1.66
CA PRO A 67 -4.38 -30.93 -1.35
C PRO A 67 -4.39 -32.20 -0.50
N ASP A 68 -3.33 -33.00 -0.64
CA ASP A 68 -3.10 -34.17 0.20
C ASP A 68 -2.89 -33.74 1.67
N GLU A 69 -3.11 -34.67 2.60
CA GLU A 69 -3.06 -34.36 4.05
C GLU A 69 -1.71 -33.81 4.52
N ASP A 70 -0.63 -34.25 3.88
CA ASP A 70 0.75 -33.87 4.21
C ASP A 70 1.10 -32.46 3.67
N ASP A 71 0.43 -32.01 2.62
CA ASP A 71 0.67 -30.70 1.98
C ASP A 71 -0.36 -29.64 2.41
N PHE A 72 -1.36 -30.01 3.21
CA PHE A 72 -2.46 -29.12 3.57
C PHE A 72 -2.00 -27.93 4.43
N ASP A 73 -0.99 -28.11 5.27
CA ASP A 73 -0.45 -27.03 6.11
C ASP A 73 0.26 -25.96 5.26
N ASP A 74 1.06 -26.39 4.27
CA ASP A 74 1.70 -25.49 3.31
C ASP A 74 0.66 -24.79 2.42
N PHE A 75 -0.40 -25.50 2.05
CA PHE A 75 -1.55 -24.91 1.38
C PHE A 75 -2.21 -23.81 2.23
N ILE A 76 -2.46 -24.06 3.51
CA ILE A 76 -3.06 -23.07 4.41
C ILE A 76 -2.15 -21.85 4.55
N PHE A 77 -0.84 -22.04 4.62
CA PHE A 77 0.12 -20.94 4.62
C PHE A 77 0.00 -20.06 3.36
N ASN A 78 -0.15 -20.68 2.18
CA ASN A 78 -0.36 -19.94 0.93
C ASN A 78 -1.70 -19.19 0.90
N VAL A 79 -2.77 -19.80 1.43
CA VAL A 79 -4.09 -19.15 1.54
C VAL A 79 -4.05 -17.96 2.50
N ASP A 80 -3.38 -18.10 3.64
CA ASP A 80 -3.21 -17.02 4.62
C ASP A 80 -2.48 -15.82 4.00
N GLY A 81 -1.37 -16.07 3.28
CA GLY A 81 -0.64 -15.04 2.55
C GLY A 81 -1.51 -14.31 1.51
N TRP A 82 -2.26 -15.07 0.70
CA TRP A 82 -3.17 -14.51 -0.30
C TRP A 82 -4.30 -13.67 0.33
N LEU A 83 -4.92 -14.15 1.40
CA LEU A 83 -5.93 -13.40 2.16
C LEU A 83 -5.34 -12.11 2.73
N CYS A 84 -4.12 -12.18 3.23
CA CYS A 84 -3.42 -11.02 3.76
C CYS A 84 -3.21 -9.95 2.70
N GLU A 85 -2.72 -10.33 1.52
CA GLU A 85 -2.51 -9.39 0.41
C GLU A 85 -3.81 -8.71 -0.02
N ILE A 86 -4.90 -9.47 -0.16
CA ILE A 86 -6.19 -8.92 -0.56
C ILE A 86 -6.75 -7.99 0.52
N LYS A 87 -6.77 -8.44 1.77
CA LYS A 87 -7.30 -7.66 2.90
C LYS A 87 -6.50 -6.37 3.09
N ASP A 88 -5.18 -6.42 2.93
CA ASP A 88 -4.30 -5.29 3.16
C ASP A 88 -4.16 -4.31 2.00
N ALA A 89 -4.65 -4.68 0.81
CA ALA A 89 -4.61 -3.86 -0.38
C ALA A 89 -5.22 -2.46 -0.15
N GLN A 90 -4.61 -1.45 -0.78
CA GLN A 90 -5.10 -0.08 -0.78
C GLN A 90 -6.03 0.15 -1.95
N ILE A 91 -7.31 0.37 -1.65
CA ILE A 91 -8.36 0.60 -2.65
C ILE A 91 -8.90 2.02 -2.53
N ARG A 92 -9.59 2.47 -3.57
CA ARG A 92 -10.25 3.77 -3.60
C ARG A 92 -11.57 3.65 -2.83
N ASP A 93 -11.76 4.50 -1.83
CA ASP A 93 -12.96 4.59 -1.01
C ASP A 93 -13.80 5.82 -1.39
N GLY A 94 -14.12 5.90 -2.68
CA GLY A 94 -14.87 7.01 -3.26
C GLY A 94 -14.11 7.75 -4.36
N LEU A 95 -14.53 8.99 -4.62
CA LEU A 95 -14.01 9.84 -5.69
C LEU A 95 -13.53 11.18 -5.12
N HIS A 96 -12.51 11.75 -5.75
CA HIS A 96 -12.08 13.11 -5.43
C HIS A 96 -13.11 14.14 -5.93
N VAL A 97 -13.30 15.20 -5.15
CA VAL A 97 -14.09 16.38 -5.53
C VAL A 97 -13.14 17.58 -5.52
N LEU A 98 -13.04 18.26 -6.66
CA LEU A 98 -12.09 19.35 -6.88
C LEU A 98 -12.21 20.43 -5.80
N GLY A 99 -11.11 20.77 -5.15
CA GLY A 99 -11.06 21.77 -4.07
C GLY A 99 -11.55 21.27 -2.71
N GLN A 100 -11.99 20.02 -2.58
CA GLN A 100 -12.43 19.46 -1.32
C GLN A 100 -11.29 18.67 -0.65
N ALA A 101 -10.69 19.27 0.38
CA ALA A 101 -9.70 18.59 1.20
C ALA A 101 -10.36 17.43 2.01
N PRO A 102 -9.67 16.29 2.19
CA PRO A 102 -10.17 15.20 3.01
C PRO A 102 -10.29 15.63 4.48
N GLN A 103 -11.34 15.18 5.16
CA GLN A 103 -11.63 15.50 6.57
C GLN A 103 -12.10 14.24 7.30
N GLY A 104 -11.92 14.20 8.63
CA GLY A 104 -12.36 13.10 9.48
C GLY A 104 -11.78 11.76 9.01
N GLU A 105 -12.64 10.74 8.92
CA GLU A 105 -12.24 9.39 8.53
C GLU A 105 -11.50 9.31 7.18
N ALA A 106 -11.91 10.09 6.18
CA ALA A 106 -11.23 10.11 4.88
C ALA A 106 -9.79 10.65 4.98
N ARG A 107 -9.54 11.61 5.89
CA ARG A 107 -8.19 12.13 6.14
C ARG A 107 -7.36 11.12 6.91
N VAL A 108 -7.92 10.51 7.95
CA VAL A 108 -7.27 9.45 8.73
C VAL A 108 -6.82 8.31 7.82
N ASN A 109 -7.74 7.77 7.00
CA ASN A 109 -7.42 6.67 6.10
C ASN A 109 -6.37 7.07 5.06
N LEU A 110 -6.48 8.25 4.44
CA LEU A 110 -5.51 8.71 3.45
C LEU A 110 -4.12 8.95 4.05
N VAL A 111 -4.03 9.54 5.24
CA VAL A 111 -2.74 9.73 5.92
C VAL A 111 -2.14 8.38 6.29
N LEU A 112 -2.94 7.44 6.79
CA LEU A 112 -2.51 6.07 7.05
C LEU A 112 -1.93 5.43 5.78
N SER A 113 -2.62 5.54 4.63
CA SER A 113 -2.15 5.05 3.33
C SER A 113 -0.81 5.66 2.91
N ILE A 114 -0.62 6.97 3.08
CA ILE A 114 0.61 7.68 2.74
C ILE A 114 1.78 7.20 3.61
N LEU A 115 1.54 7.03 4.91
CA LEU A 115 2.55 6.68 5.89
C LEU A 115 2.89 5.19 5.91
N ARG A 116 2.20 4.33 5.14
CA ARG A 116 2.63 2.93 4.96
C ARG A 116 3.98 2.83 4.23
N ALA A 117 4.25 3.73 3.29
CA ALA A 117 5.49 3.74 2.52
C ALA A 117 6.65 4.38 3.30
N SER A 118 7.87 3.93 3.02
CA SER A 118 9.09 4.64 3.42
C SER A 118 9.19 5.96 2.66
N GLN A 119 9.43 7.06 3.36
CA GLN A 119 9.36 8.40 2.81
C GLN A 119 10.70 8.82 2.17
N ILE A 120 10.61 9.40 0.97
CA ILE A 120 11.71 10.06 0.28
C ILE A 120 11.54 11.56 0.51
N TRP A 121 12.37 12.13 1.38
CA TRP A 121 12.22 13.52 1.82
C TRP A 121 13.55 14.24 1.86
N GLY A 122 13.57 15.52 1.45
CA GLY A 122 14.80 16.32 1.47
C GLY A 122 15.94 15.81 0.56
N GLY A 123 15.65 14.90 -0.38
CA GLY A 123 16.66 14.22 -1.19
C GLY A 123 17.26 12.97 -0.55
N GLU A 124 16.78 12.59 0.64
CA GLU A 124 17.19 11.38 1.36
C GLU A 124 16.13 10.29 1.23
N THR A 125 16.56 9.11 0.79
CA THR A 125 15.74 7.89 0.76
C THR A 125 15.61 7.32 2.17
N GLY A 126 14.39 6.97 2.58
CA GLY A 126 14.14 6.44 3.93
C GLY A 126 14.35 7.48 5.03
N ALA A 127 14.16 8.76 4.70
CA ALA A 127 14.27 9.86 5.67
C ALA A 127 13.35 9.64 6.87
N VAL A 128 12.16 9.09 6.60
CA VAL A 128 11.18 8.64 7.61
C VAL A 128 10.69 7.24 7.21
N PRO A 129 10.74 6.23 8.10
CA PRO A 129 10.26 4.89 7.78
C PRO A 129 8.74 4.88 7.59
N GLY A 130 8.22 3.80 7.01
CA GLY A 130 6.78 3.54 7.05
C GLY A 130 6.31 3.33 8.49
N LEU A 131 5.11 3.80 8.84
CA LEU A 131 4.54 3.71 10.19
C LEU A 131 4.51 2.27 10.70
N ARG A 132 4.08 1.33 9.86
CA ARG A 132 4.02 -0.09 10.23
C ARG A 132 5.40 -0.69 10.43
N ALA A 133 6.38 -0.31 9.60
CA ALA A 133 7.77 -0.73 9.78
C ALA A 133 8.35 -0.18 11.09
N ALA A 134 8.03 1.07 11.44
CA ALA A 134 8.41 1.67 12.73
C ALA A 134 7.73 0.99 13.93
N LEU A 135 6.53 0.43 13.74
CA LEU A 135 5.84 -0.41 14.73
C LEU A 135 6.37 -1.84 14.79
N GLY A 136 7.31 -2.21 13.91
CA GLY A 136 8.00 -3.50 13.93
C GLY A 136 7.48 -4.54 12.94
N LEU A 137 6.68 -4.14 11.95
CA LEU A 137 6.22 -5.05 10.91
C LEU A 137 7.40 -5.58 10.08
N LYS A 138 7.44 -6.89 9.86
CA LYS A 138 8.44 -7.59 9.04
C LYS A 138 7.78 -8.18 7.79
N GLU A 139 8.55 -8.39 6.74
CA GLU A 139 8.05 -8.93 5.46
C GLU A 139 7.34 -10.29 5.63
N ASP A 140 7.86 -11.19 6.47
CA ASP A 140 7.28 -12.53 6.69
C ASP A 140 6.27 -12.59 7.86
N SER A 141 5.60 -11.48 8.18
CA SER A 141 4.66 -11.43 9.30
C SER A 141 3.34 -12.12 8.92
N GLN A 142 2.79 -12.93 9.84
CA GLN A 142 1.49 -13.59 9.65
C GLN A 142 0.34 -12.57 9.67
N LEU A 143 -0.82 -12.95 9.09
CA LEU A 143 -2.02 -12.12 8.98
C LEU A 143 -2.39 -11.42 10.31
N GLY A 144 -2.44 -12.19 11.41
CA GLY A 144 -2.80 -11.66 12.72
C GLY A 144 -1.85 -10.56 13.23
N ALA A 145 -0.54 -10.71 13.02
CA ALA A 145 0.44 -9.68 13.39
C ALA A 145 0.30 -8.42 12.53
N ILE A 146 -0.03 -8.57 11.25
CA ILE A 146 -0.30 -7.45 10.34
C ILE A 146 -1.53 -6.67 10.79
N ASP A 147 -2.60 -7.36 11.18
CA ASP A 147 -3.83 -6.72 11.67
C ASP A 147 -3.62 -6.00 13.01
N GLU A 148 -2.87 -6.59 13.94
CA GLU A 148 -2.52 -5.94 15.21
C GLU A 148 -1.75 -4.64 14.97
N ILE A 149 -0.74 -4.68 14.10
CA ILE A 149 0.06 -3.49 13.76
C ILE A 149 -0.78 -2.46 13.01
N GLU A 150 -1.66 -2.87 12.09
CA GLU A 150 -2.54 -1.93 11.39
C GLU A 150 -3.52 -1.25 12.34
N ASN A 151 -4.10 -1.99 13.27
CA ASN A 151 -4.99 -1.44 14.28
C ASN A 151 -4.25 -0.44 15.19
N GLN A 152 -3.01 -0.76 15.59
CA GLN A 152 -2.17 0.15 16.36
C GLN A 152 -1.83 1.42 15.55
N ALA A 153 -1.45 1.27 14.28
CA ALA A 153 -1.16 2.38 13.38
C ALA A 153 -2.39 3.29 13.22
N ARG A 154 -3.57 2.71 12.96
CA ARG A 154 -4.82 3.45 12.84
C ARG A 154 -5.18 4.18 14.13
N ALA A 155 -5.01 3.55 15.30
CA ALA A 155 -5.26 4.18 16.59
C ALA A 155 -4.38 5.40 16.83
N LEU A 156 -3.09 5.33 16.47
CA LEU A 156 -2.16 6.46 16.56
C LEU A 156 -2.55 7.62 15.63
N ILE A 157 -2.92 7.31 14.39
CA ILE A 157 -3.37 8.33 13.42
C ILE A 157 -4.70 8.96 13.86
N GLN A 158 -5.64 8.17 14.38
CA GLN A 158 -6.88 8.70 14.94
C GLN A 158 -6.60 9.61 16.15
N ALA A 159 -5.69 9.24 17.04
CA ALA A 159 -5.32 10.07 18.18
C ALA A 159 -4.68 11.41 17.75
N MET A 160 -3.89 11.41 16.67
CA MET A 160 -3.38 12.65 16.08
C MET A 160 -4.49 13.50 15.44
N GLU A 161 -5.44 12.88 14.74
CA GLU A 161 -6.62 13.56 14.19
C GLU A 161 -7.46 14.21 15.30
N ASP A 162 -7.72 13.49 16.40
CA ASP A 162 -8.48 13.98 17.56
C ASP A 162 -7.74 15.11 18.31
N ALA A 163 -6.42 15.17 18.17
CA ALA A 163 -5.56 16.22 18.69
C ALA A 163 -5.33 17.37 17.69
N ASP A 164 -6.15 17.47 16.63
CA ASP A 164 -6.03 18.48 15.58
C ASP A 164 -4.63 18.54 14.93
N TRP A 165 -3.93 17.40 14.90
CA TRP A 165 -2.58 17.25 14.41
C TRP A 165 -1.55 18.16 15.11
N ASP A 166 -1.71 18.42 16.40
CA ASP A 166 -0.69 19.10 17.20
C ASP A 166 0.61 18.28 17.24
N VAL A 167 1.69 18.85 16.69
CA VAL A 167 3.03 18.23 16.64
C VAL A 167 3.52 17.86 18.04
N ALA A 168 3.17 18.63 19.07
CA ALA A 168 3.60 18.34 20.44
C ALA A 168 3.03 17.01 20.97
N MET A 169 1.89 16.55 20.43
CA MET A 169 1.24 15.32 20.87
C MET A 169 1.96 14.06 20.36
N ALA A 170 2.68 14.12 19.25
CA ALA A 170 3.33 12.96 18.62
C ALA A 170 4.22 12.18 19.60
N SER A 171 5.04 12.88 20.38
CA SER A 171 5.94 12.27 21.38
C SER A 171 5.22 11.71 22.61
N SER A 172 3.97 12.13 22.88
CA SER A 172 3.18 11.66 24.01
C SER A 172 2.35 10.41 23.71
N LEU A 173 2.12 10.12 22.42
CA LEU A 173 1.28 9.00 21.96
C LEU A 173 2.05 7.67 21.88
N THR A 174 3.37 7.70 21.95
CA THR A 174 4.21 6.51 21.79
C THR A 174 5.57 6.69 22.46
N ASP A 175 6.07 5.62 23.09
CA ASP A 175 7.44 5.56 23.62
C ASP A 175 8.47 5.19 22.54
N VAL A 176 8.03 4.83 21.32
CA VAL A 176 8.92 4.41 20.23
C VAL A 176 9.36 5.66 19.43
N PRO A 177 10.66 6.04 19.46
CA PRO A 177 11.11 7.30 18.86
C PRO A 177 10.86 7.38 17.36
N GLU A 178 11.00 6.26 16.64
CA GLU A 178 10.72 6.20 15.20
C GLU A 178 9.24 6.44 14.88
N VAL A 179 8.33 5.93 15.70
CA VAL A 179 6.88 6.16 15.52
C VAL A 179 6.56 7.63 15.79
N ALA A 180 7.12 8.22 16.86
CA ALA A 180 6.95 9.65 17.14
C ALA A 180 7.42 10.51 15.96
N ARG A 181 8.58 10.19 15.37
CA ARG A 181 9.12 10.87 14.18
C ARG A 181 8.19 10.78 12.96
N VAL A 182 7.55 9.64 12.75
CA VAL A 182 6.55 9.46 11.68
C VAL A 182 5.31 10.33 11.93
N LEU A 183 4.82 10.40 13.17
CA LEU A 183 3.67 11.22 13.54
C LEU A 183 3.98 12.72 13.45
N GLU A 184 5.18 13.14 13.86
CA GLU A 184 5.66 14.52 13.68
C GLU A 184 5.74 14.89 12.20
N PHE A 185 6.27 14.01 11.34
CA PHE A 185 6.30 14.22 9.90
C PHE A 185 4.89 14.35 9.30
N ALA A 186 3.95 13.53 9.76
CA ALA A 186 2.56 13.62 9.33
C ALA A 186 1.93 14.98 9.67
N ALA A 187 2.12 15.45 10.89
CA ALA A 187 1.59 16.72 11.38
C ALA A 187 2.27 17.95 10.75
N THR A 188 3.57 17.88 10.45
CA THR A 188 4.35 19.01 9.92
C THR A 188 4.30 19.11 8.39
N GLU A 189 4.24 17.99 7.68
CA GLU A 189 4.36 17.96 6.23
C GLU A 189 3.11 17.41 5.54
N VAL A 190 2.64 16.22 5.92
CA VAL A 190 1.56 15.55 5.18
C VAL A 190 0.24 16.31 5.30
N VAL A 191 -0.22 16.56 6.52
CA VAL A 191 -1.54 17.13 6.79
C VAL A 191 -1.66 18.59 6.34
N PRO A 192 -0.68 19.48 6.59
CA PRO A 192 -0.72 20.84 6.08
C PRO A 192 -0.76 20.89 4.55
N ARG A 193 -0.07 19.97 3.86
CA ARG A 193 -0.11 19.89 2.39
C ARG A 193 -1.43 19.32 1.87
N LEU A 194 -2.03 18.35 2.57
CA LEU A 194 -3.37 17.85 2.26
C LEU A 194 -4.45 18.91 2.46
N ALA A 195 -4.34 19.74 3.52
CA ALA A 195 -5.29 20.82 3.79
C ALA A 195 -5.35 21.84 2.64
N ARG A 196 -4.23 22.05 1.95
CA ARG A 196 -4.11 22.91 0.77
C ARG A 196 -4.68 22.33 -0.53
N THR A 197 -5.37 21.19 -0.48
CA THR A 197 -6.19 20.68 -1.60
C THR A 197 -7.26 21.70 -2.02
N THR A 198 -7.65 22.61 -1.13
CA THR A 198 -8.54 23.74 -1.46
C THR A 198 -7.96 24.66 -2.54
N ASP A 199 -6.63 24.74 -2.67
CA ASP A 199 -5.93 25.57 -3.66
C ASP A 199 -6.28 25.16 -5.11
N GLU A 200 -6.77 23.93 -5.33
CA GLU A 200 -7.17 23.43 -6.65
C GLU A 200 -8.19 24.34 -7.34
N LEU A 201 -9.27 24.70 -6.63
CA LEU A 201 -10.34 25.53 -7.20
C LEU A 201 -9.86 26.96 -7.43
N ASP A 202 -9.11 27.50 -6.47
CA ASP A 202 -8.55 28.85 -6.54
C ASP A 202 -7.56 28.98 -7.71
N HIS A 203 -6.71 27.98 -7.93
CA HIS A 203 -5.79 27.96 -9.05
C HIS A 203 -6.49 27.75 -10.40
N VAL A 204 -7.61 27.03 -10.46
CA VAL A 204 -8.44 27.01 -11.68
C VAL A 204 -8.96 28.41 -12.02
N LEU A 205 -9.52 29.12 -11.03
CA LEU A 205 -10.00 30.50 -11.23
C LEU A 205 -8.86 31.44 -11.61
N HIS A 206 -7.70 31.31 -10.96
CA HIS A 206 -6.50 32.08 -11.29
C HIS A 206 -6.01 31.83 -12.71
N ALA A 207 -6.02 30.57 -13.17
CA ALA A 207 -5.64 30.22 -14.54
C ALA A 207 -6.58 30.84 -15.57
N LEU A 208 -7.88 30.87 -15.28
CA LEU A 208 -8.90 31.49 -16.14
C LEU A 208 -8.73 33.02 -16.23
N ASP A 209 -8.19 33.66 -15.19
CA ASP A 209 -7.83 35.09 -15.19
C ASP A 209 -6.47 35.36 -15.86
N GLY A 210 -5.84 34.36 -16.48
CA GLY A 210 -4.53 34.48 -17.12
C GLY A 210 -3.36 34.49 -16.14
N GLY A 211 -3.60 34.08 -14.90
CA GLY A 211 -2.62 33.96 -13.84
C GLY A 211 -1.58 32.85 -14.07
N PHE A 212 -0.42 33.00 -13.43
CA PHE A 212 0.63 31.97 -13.47
C PHE A 212 0.35 30.89 -12.42
N ILE A 213 0.24 29.64 -12.87
CA ILE A 213 0.05 28.49 -11.96
C ILE A 213 1.41 27.94 -11.53
N PRO A 214 1.70 27.86 -10.22
CA PRO A 214 2.97 27.36 -9.73
C PRO A 214 3.19 25.90 -10.15
N ALA A 215 4.43 25.58 -10.50
CA ALA A 215 4.81 24.23 -10.87
C ALA A 215 5.12 23.35 -9.64
N GLY A 216 5.01 22.04 -9.80
CA GLY A 216 5.30 21.05 -8.75
C GLY A 216 5.68 19.68 -9.33
N PRO A 217 6.31 18.78 -8.57
CA PRO A 217 6.58 17.44 -9.05
C PRO A 217 5.28 16.62 -9.14
N SER A 218 5.18 15.78 -10.16
CA SER A 218 4.14 14.76 -10.27
C SER A 218 4.55 13.44 -9.61
N GLY A 219 3.58 12.63 -9.16
CA GLY A 219 3.85 11.29 -8.65
C GLY A 219 2.70 10.75 -7.82
N SER A 220 2.96 9.67 -7.09
CA SER A 220 1.99 9.08 -6.17
C SER A 220 2.39 9.39 -4.72
N PRO A 221 1.56 10.10 -3.93
CA PRO A 221 1.89 10.36 -2.52
C PRO A 221 1.97 9.05 -1.71
N LEU A 222 1.30 7.99 -2.17
CA LEU A 222 1.35 6.65 -1.58
C LEU A 222 2.68 5.90 -1.80
N ARG A 223 3.61 6.46 -2.58
CA ARG A 223 4.94 5.87 -2.84
C ARG A 223 6.06 6.63 -2.12
N GLY A 224 5.74 7.22 -0.96
CA GLY A 224 6.71 7.97 -0.16
C GLY A 224 7.10 9.33 -0.74
N LEU A 225 6.36 9.83 -1.74
CA LEU A 225 6.63 11.10 -2.43
C LEU A 225 5.68 12.20 -1.94
N VAL A 226 5.78 12.61 -0.67
CA VAL A 226 4.90 13.65 -0.09
C VAL A 226 5.12 15.02 -0.75
N ASN A 227 6.24 15.24 -1.43
CA ASN A 227 6.55 16.50 -2.12
C ASN A 227 5.65 16.77 -3.35
N VAL A 228 4.91 15.76 -3.81
CA VAL A 228 3.83 15.91 -4.82
C VAL A 228 2.60 16.62 -4.25
N LEU A 229 2.52 16.78 -2.94
CA LEU A 229 1.55 17.64 -2.26
C LEU A 229 2.19 19.01 -1.94
N PRO A 230 1.42 20.10 -1.90
CA PRO A 230 -0.02 20.18 -2.16
C PRO A 230 -0.36 20.05 -3.66
N THR A 231 -1.64 19.83 -3.94
CA THR A 231 -2.20 19.83 -5.31
C THR A 231 -2.57 21.25 -5.74
N GLY A 232 -3.22 21.40 -6.90
CA GLY A 232 -3.50 22.68 -7.54
C GLY A 232 -2.31 23.22 -8.35
N ARG A 233 -1.33 22.38 -8.74
CA ARG A 233 -0.10 22.80 -9.41
C ARG A 233 -0.07 22.40 -10.88
N ASN A 234 0.72 23.14 -11.66
CA ASN A 234 1.04 22.77 -13.04
C ASN A 234 2.25 21.84 -13.02
N PHE A 235 2.00 20.54 -12.78
CA PHE A 235 3.08 19.62 -12.48
C PHE A 235 4.09 19.47 -13.63
N TYR A 236 5.32 19.14 -13.27
CA TYR A 236 6.34 18.60 -14.16
C TYR A 236 6.66 17.15 -13.76
N THR A 237 7.27 16.43 -14.68
CA THR A 237 7.57 15.00 -14.52
C THR A 237 9.02 14.81 -14.03
N VAL A 238 9.83 14.05 -14.76
CA VAL A 238 11.24 13.79 -14.46
C VAL A 238 12.14 14.31 -15.59
N ASP A 239 13.44 14.47 -15.32
CA ASP A 239 14.43 14.65 -16.38
C ASP A 239 14.59 13.33 -17.13
N PRO A 240 14.22 13.24 -18.42
CA PRO A 240 14.30 11.99 -19.18
C PRO A 240 15.74 11.48 -19.35
N LYS A 241 16.77 12.31 -19.13
CA LYS A 241 18.17 11.88 -19.16
C LYS A 241 18.65 11.24 -17.87
N ALA A 242 17.88 11.37 -16.79
CA ALA A 242 18.19 10.85 -15.47
C ALA A 242 17.40 9.57 -15.13
N VAL A 243 16.75 8.97 -16.12
CA VAL A 243 15.97 7.72 -16.00
C VAL A 243 16.76 6.58 -16.69
N PRO A 244 16.95 5.41 -16.05
CA PRO A 244 16.50 5.07 -14.70
C PRO A 244 17.35 5.72 -13.60
N SER A 245 16.71 6.02 -12.48
CA SER A 245 17.41 6.42 -11.26
C SER A 245 18.15 5.22 -10.62
N ARG A 246 19.06 5.47 -9.67
CA ARG A 246 19.73 4.37 -8.93
C ARG A 246 18.76 3.50 -8.15
N LEU A 247 17.71 4.09 -7.57
CA LEU A 247 16.69 3.35 -6.84
C LEU A 247 15.86 2.49 -7.81
N ALA A 248 15.46 3.07 -8.94
CA ALA A 248 14.74 2.35 -9.99
C ALA A 248 15.55 1.18 -10.55
N TRP A 249 16.89 1.31 -10.61
CA TRP A 249 17.78 0.21 -10.96
C TRP A 249 17.72 -0.96 -9.97
N GLU A 250 17.74 -0.68 -8.67
CA GLU A 250 17.63 -1.72 -7.64
C GLU A 250 16.26 -2.42 -7.70
N THR A 251 15.18 -1.65 -7.85
CA THR A 251 13.82 -2.19 -7.98
C THR A 251 13.64 -2.99 -9.27
N GLY A 252 14.06 -2.46 -10.42
CA GLY A 252 13.95 -3.15 -11.71
C GLY A 252 14.74 -4.46 -11.74
N ARG A 253 15.93 -4.49 -11.12
CA ARG A 253 16.69 -5.74 -10.95
C ARG A 253 15.91 -6.76 -10.11
N ALA A 254 15.35 -6.34 -8.97
CA ALA A 254 14.57 -7.25 -8.12
C ALA A 254 13.33 -7.80 -8.84
N MET A 255 12.68 -6.98 -9.67
CA MET A 255 11.57 -7.41 -10.53
C MET A 255 12.02 -8.46 -11.56
N ALA A 256 13.15 -8.24 -12.23
CA ALA A 256 13.71 -9.18 -13.20
C ALA A 256 14.10 -10.51 -12.54
N ASP A 257 14.78 -10.45 -11.38
CA ASP A 257 15.17 -11.64 -10.60
C ASP A 257 13.92 -12.44 -10.19
N SER A 258 12.89 -11.76 -9.65
CA SER A 258 11.62 -12.39 -9.26
C SER A 258 10.88 -13.05 -10.43
N LEU A 259 10.82 -12.38 -11.59
CA LEU A 259 10.18 -12.92 -12.80
C LEU A 259 10.89 -14.20 -13.27
N ILE A 260 12.22 -14.19 -13.29
CA ILE A 260 13.03 -15.33 -13.71
C ILE A 260 12.87 -16.49 -12.73
N GLU A 261 12.96 -16.23 -11.43
CA GLU A 261 12.78 -17.22 -10.38
C GLU A 261 11.41 -17.89 -10.46
N ARG A 262 10.35 -17.10 -10.68
CA ARG A 262 9.00 -17.63 -10.85
C ARG A 262 8.89 -18.52 -12.10
N HIS A 263 9.42 -18.09 -13.24
CA HIS A 263 9.38 -18.88 -14.47
C HIS A 263 10.16 -20.20 -14.34
N LEU A 264 11.31 -20.16 -13.67
CA LEU A 264 12.13 -21.33 -13.42
C LEU A 264 11.42 -22.32 -12.48
N ALA A 265 10.75 -21.82 -11.45
CA ALA A 265 9.94 -22.65 -10.55
C ALA A 265 8.77 -23.32 -11.29
N ASP A 266 8.08 -22.59 -12.16
CA ASP A 266 6.90 -23.10 -12.87
C ASP A 266 7.25 -24.04 -14.05
N THR A 267 8.39 -23.84 -14.72
CA THR A 267 8.71 -24.55 -15.98
C THR A 267 9.99 -25.39 -15.95
N GLY A 268 10.86 -25.16 -14.97
CA GLY A 268 12.14 -25.86 -14.83
C GLY A 268 13.26 -25.39 -15.78
N ASP A 269 13.04 -24.37 -16.61
CA ASP A 269 14.07 -23.77 -17.48
C ASP A 269 13.96 -22.23 -17.49
N TYR A 270 14.97 -21.53 -17.98
CA TYR A 270 14.97 -20.07 -18.11
C TYR A 270 14.11 -19.61 -19.30
N PRO A 271 13.44 -18.44 -19.19
CA PRO A 271 12.66 -17.92 -20.31
C PRO A 271 13.59 -17.50 -21.45
N ARG A 272 13.32 -17.96 -22.67
CA ARG A 272 14.12 -17.59 -23.86
C ARG A 272 13.92 -16.14 -24.30
N SER A 273 12.75 -15.57 -24.01
CA SER A 273 12.38 -14.20 -24.33
C SER A 273 11.20 -13.81 -23.45
N VAL A 274 11.22 -12.56 -22.97
CA VAL A 274 10.14 -11.94 -22.20
C VAL A 274 9.65 -10.73 -22.99
N GLY A 275 8.33 -10.61 -23.16
CA GLY A 275 7.71 -9.43 -23.75
C GLY A 275 7.24 -8.49 -22.64
N LEU A 276 7.86 -7.31 -22.52
CA LEU A 276 7.49 -6.29 -21.53
C LEU A 276 6.84 -5.07 -22.20
N SER A 277 5.73 -4.60 -21.64
CA SER A 277 5.08 -3.37 -22.08
C SER A 277 5.54 -2.19 -21.22
N VAL A 278 6.34 -1.29 -21.79
CA VAL A 278 6.90 -0.14 -21.05
C VAL A 278 6.08 1.12 -21.32
N TRP A 279 5.58 1.75 -20.26
CA TRP A 279 4.71 2.93 -20.35
C TRP A 279 5.39 4.19 -19.81
N GLY A 280 5.26 5.31 -20.54
CA GLY A 280 5.84 6.59 -20.11
C GLY A 280 5.33 7.05 -18.73
N THR A 281 4.05 6.83 -18.42
CA THR A 281 3.50 7.18 -17.09
C THR A 281 4.04 6.31 -15.97
N SER A 282 4.50 5.08 -16.25
CA SER A 282 5.16 4.22 -15.26
C SER A 282 6.52 4.82 -14.93
N ALA A 283 7.34 5.07 -15.97
CA ALA A 283 8.67 5.66 -15.82
C ALA A 283 8.66 7.03 -15.11
N MET A 284 7.63 7.86 -15.31
CA MET A 284 7.47 9.14 -14.61
C MET A 284 7.13 8.97 -13.12
N ARG A 285 6.41 7.91 -12.74
CA ARG A 285 6.01 7.63 -11.35
C ARG A 285 7.08 6.91 -10.56
N THR A 286 7.89 6.10 -11.23
CA THR A 286 8.89 5.23 -10.61
C THR A 286 10.32 5.67 -10.85
N SER A 287 10.54 6.69 -11.69
CA SER A 287 11.86 7.04 -12.20
C SER A 287 12.54 5.91 -12.98
N GLY A 288 11.77 4.98 -13.54
CA GLY A 288 12.23 4.03 -14.56
C GLY A 288 12.33 2.56 -14.16
N ASP A 289 11.49 2.05 -13.24
CA ASP A 289 11.52 0.63 -12.83
C ASP A 289 11.43 -0.32 -14.05
N ASP A 290 10.41 -0.16 -14.90
CA ASP A 290 10.23 -0.96 -16.13
C ASP A 290 11.43 -0.88 -17.08
N ILE A 291 12.15 0.25 -17.10
CA ILE A 291 13.33 0.46 -17.97
C ILE A 291 14.54 -0.26 -17.38
N ALA A 292 14.64 -0.34 -16.05
CA ALA A 292 15.69 -1.06 -15.37
C ALA A 292 15.48 -2.59 -15.35
N GLU A 293 14.23 -3.05 -15.47
CA GLU A 293 13.90 -4.47 -15.60
C GLU A 293 14.33 -5.07 -16.95
N VAL A 294 14.34 -4.27 -18.02
CA VAL A 294 14.76 -4.64 -19.39
C VAL A 294 16.28 -4.67 -19.54
#